data_AF-A0A9E5IQ72-F1
#
_entry.id   AF-A0A9E5IQ72-F1
#
_cell.length_a   1.000
_cell.length_b   1.000
_cell.length_c   1.000
_cell.angle_alpha   90.00
_cell.angle_beta   90.00
_cell.angle_gamma   90.00
#
_symmetry.space_group_name_H-M   'P 1'
#
loop_
_entity.id
_entity.type
_entity.pdbx_description
1 polymer ?
#
loop_
_entity_poly.entity_id
_entity_poly.type
_entity_poly.pdbx_seq_one_letter_code
_entity_poly.pdbx_strand_id
1 'polypeptide(L)' 'MSTLLLVRHGQASFGTTDYDRLSATGERQVALLRDHWLATGETFDAIYAGTLRRQRHTAQIIAAGDSRGTKSL' A
#
# COMPACT_ATOMS: atom_id res chain seq x y z
N MET A 1 -6.82 -6.01 -22.23
CA MET A 1 -6.74 -6.95 -21.11
C MET A 1 -6.77 -6.12 -19.83
N SER A 2 -7.53 -6.52 -18.82
CA SER A 2 -7.54 -5.87 -17.50
C SER A 2 -6.68 -6.67 -16.51
N THR A 3 -5.91 -5.99 -15.67
CA THR A 3 -5.08 -6.62 -14.63
C THR A 3 -5.59 -6.19 -13.26
N LEU A 4 -5.77 -7.16 -12.34
CA LEU A 4 -6.09 -6.90 -10.94
C LEU A 4 -4.93 -7.37 -10.07
N LEU A 5 -4.27 -6.43 -9.39
CA LEU A 5 -3.17 -6.72 -8.47
C LEU A 5 -3.72 -6.74 -7.04
N LEU A 6 -3.52 -7.86 -6.35
CA LEU A 6 -3.94 -8.03 -4.96
C LEU A 6 -2.73 -7.90 -4.03
N VAL A 7 -2.80 -6.90 -3.13
CA VAL A 7 -1.76 -6.65 -2.14
C VAL A 7 -2.29 -6.96 -0.76
N ARG A 8 -1.57 -7.81 -0.03
CA ARG A 8 -1.78 -7.97 1.41
C ARG A 8 -1.14 -6.79 2.13
N HIS A 9 -1.81 -6.23 3.13
CA HIS A 9 -1.25 -5.16 3.95
C HIS A 9 0.13 -5.52 4.53
N GLY A 10 1.00 -4.53 4.72
CA GLY A 10 2.29 -4.72 5.40
C GLY A 10 2.13 -5.21 6.83
N GLN A 11 3.20 -5.66 7.47
CA GLN A 11 3.16 -6.19 8.83
C GLN A 11 2.50 -5.20 9.83
N ALA A 12 1.47 -5.66 10.55
CA ALA A 12 0.77 -4.88 11.57
C ALA A 12 1.61 -4.74 12.87
N SER A 13 1.34 -3.70 13.68
CA SER A 13 1.98 -3.46 14.98
C SER A 13 1.46 -4.43 16.06
N PHE A 14 1.83 -5.70 15.96
CA PHE A 14 1.46 -6.75 16.91
C PHE A 14 1.94 -6.43 18.33
N GLY A 15 1.08 -6.65 19.33
CA GLY A 15 1.40 -6.43 20.75
C GLY A 15 1.43 -4.97 21.21
N THR A 16 1.06 -4.01 20.34
CA THR A 16 0.92 -2.60 20.73
C THR A 16 -0.53 -2.24 21.01
N THR A 17 -0.77 -1.16 21.77
CA THR A 17 -2.10 -0.63 22.09
C THR A 17 -2.92 -0.25 20.85
N ASP A 18 -2.25 0.05 19.73
CA ASP A 18 -2.86 0.36 18.44
C ASP A 18 -2.49 -0.74 17.43
N TYR A 19 -3.17 -1.88 17.55
CA TYR A 19 -2.93 -3.04 16.67
C TYR A 19 -3.26 -2.77 15.20
N ASP A 20 -4.25 -1.89 14.93
CA ASP A 20 -4.71 -1.60 13.57
C ASP A 20 -3.84 -0.56 12.83
N ARG A 21 -2.53 -0.59 13.05
CA ARG A 21 -1.57 0.21 12.29
C ARG A 21 -0.46 -0.67 11.75
N LEU A 22 0.20 -0.20 10.70
CA LEU A 22 1.45 -0.81 10.24
C LEU A 22 2.53 -0.65 11.30
N SER A 23 3.40 -1.64 11.42
CA SER A 23 4.67 -1.48 12.13
C SER A 23 5.68 -0.74 11.24
N ALA A 24 6.79 -0.27 11.81
CA ALA A 24 7.90 0.28 11.02
C ALA A 24 8.39 -0.70 9.95
N THR A 25 8.44 -2.01 10.27
CA THR A 25 8.75 -3.07 9.31
C THR A 25 7.69 -3.13 8.20
N GLY A 26 6.41 -3.05 8.55
CA GLY A 26 5.30 -3.04 7.61
C GLY A 26 5.35 -1.86 6.65
N GLU A 27 5.66 -0.66 7.14
CA GLU A 27 5.85 0.53 6.30
C GLU A 27 7.02 0.32 5.33
N ARG A 28 8.15 -0.22 5.82
CA ARG A 28 9.32 -0.50 4.97
C ARG A 28 9.02 -1.54 3.90
N GLN A 29 8.27 -2.60 4.21
CA GLN A 29 7.84 -3.61 3.26
C GLN A 29 7.04 -3.00 2.10
N VAL A 30 6.08 -2.14 2.43
CA VAL A 30 5.21 -1.51 1.42
C VAL A 30 5.99 -0.49 0.59
N ALA A 31 6.90 0.27 1.21
CA ALA A 31 7.78 1.19 0.50
C ALA A 31 8.66 0.46 -0.53
N LEU A 32 9.24 -0.70 -0.16
CA LEU A 32 10.05 -1.50 -1.10
C LEU A 32 9.22 -2.03 -2.27
N LEU A 33 7.99 -2.48 -2.02
CA LEU A 33 7.07 -2.92 -3.08
C LEU A 33 6.76 -1.77 -4.05
N ARG A 34 6.42 -0.59 -3.52
CA ARG A 34 6.19 0.61 -4.31
C ARG A 34 7.42 0.96 -5.15
N ASP A 35 8.59 1.04 -4.53
CA ASP A 35 9.82 1.43 -5.22
C ASP A 35 10.17 0.45 -6.35
N HIS A 36 9.92 -0.86 -6.13
CA HIS A 36 10.06 -1.86 -7.17
C HIS A 36 9.11 -1.60 -8.36
N TRP A 37 7.83 -1.36 -8.08
CA TRP A 37 6.84 -1.06 -9.13
C TRP A 37 7.17 0.21 -9.91
N LEU A 38 7.65 1.26 -9.25
CA LEU A 38 8.12 2.46 -9.95
C LEU A 38 9.32 2.17 -10.84
N ALA A 39 10.28 1.38 -10.35
CA ALA A 39 11.45 1.00 -11.12
C ALA A 39 11.10 0.14 -12.34
N THR A 40 10.04 -0.67 -12.27
CA THR A 40 9.56 -1.48 -13.40
C THR A 40 8.54 -0.75 -14.29
N GLY A 41 8.19 0.50 -13.98
CA GLY A 41 7.20 1.27 -14.74
C GLY A 41 5.75 0.80 -14.56
N GLU A 42 5.47 0.05 -13.49
CA GLU A 42 4.11 -0.34 -13.13
C GLU A 42 3.32 0.86 -12.66
N THR A 43 2.07 0.96 -13.10
CA THR A 43 1.21 2.10 -12.84
C THR A 43 -0.23 1.67 -12.63
N PHE A 44 -1.00 2.43 -11.86
CA PHE A 44 -2.34 2.03 -11.44
C PHE A 44 -3.37 3.04 -11.90
N ASP A 45 -4.52 2.55 -12.37
CA ASP A 45 -5.64 3.44 -12.73
C ASP A 45 -6.50 3.75 -11.50
N ALA A 46 -6.54 2.85 -10.52
CA ALA A 46 -7.23 3.00 -9.25
C ALA A 46 -6.60 2.11 -8.17
N ILE A 47 -6.65 2.55 -6.91
CA ILE A 47 -6.26 1.76 -5.75
C ILE A 47 -7.46 1.71 -4.79
N TYR A 48 -7.78 0.51 -4.31
CA TYR A 48 -8.85 0.27 -3.36
C TYR A 48 -8.29 -0.36 -2.09
N ALA A 49 -8.85 0.03 -0.95
CA ALA A 49 -8.52 -0.56 0.34
C ALA A 49 -9.79 -0.84 1.13
N GLY A 50 -9.72 -1.84 2.02
CA GLY A 50 -10.76 -2.02 3.05
C GLY A 50 -10.69 -0.94 4.12
N THR A 51 -11.56 -1.04 5.13
CA THR A 51 -11.75 -0.01 6.16
C THR A 51 -10.65 0.04 7.22
N LEU A 52 -9.87 -1.04 7.36
CA LEU A 52 -8.84 -1.16 8.39
C LEU A 52 -7.71 -0.17 8.15
N ARG A 53 -7.22 0.48 9.20
CA ARG A 53 -6.23 1.55 9.08
C ARG A 53 -4.91 1.03 8.50
N ARG A 54 -4.48 -0.20 8.82
CA ARG A 54 -3.30 -0.82 8.17
C ARG A 54 -3.47 -1.06 6.66
N GLN A 55 -4.69 -1.32 6.18
CA GLN A 55 -4.98 -1.47 4.75
C GLN A 55 -4.93 -0.12 4.05
N ARG A 56 -5.59 0.90 4.61
CA ARG A 56 -5.56 2.27 4.06
C ARG A 56 -4.15 2.84 4.05
N HIS A 57 -3.38 2.61 5.12
CA HIS A 57 -1.99 3.04 5.19
C HIS A 57 -1.11 2.35 4.13
N THR A 58 -1.30 1.05 3.90
CA THR A 58 -0.62 0.33 2.80
C THR A 58 -0.93 0.99 1.45
N ALA A 59 -2.22 1.25 1.16
CA ALA A 59 -2.64 1.88 -0.08
C ALA A 59 -2.07 3.29 -0.25
N GLN A 60 -2.04 4.10 0.82
CA GLN A 60 -1.44 5.44 0.82
C GLN A 60 0.04 5.42 0.49
N ILE A 61 0.81 4.48 1.06
CA ILE A 61 2.24 4.35 0.77
C ILE A 61 2.44 4.03 -0.72
N ILE A 62 1.66 3.10 -1.28
CA ILE A 62 1.72 2.74 -2.72
C ILE A 62 1.36 3.95 -3.59
N ALA A 63 0.24 4.61 -3.29
CA ALA A 63 -0.25 5.76 -4.06
C ALA A 63 0.72 6.95 -4.06
N ALA A 64 1.51 7.15 -2.99
CA ALA A 64 2.47 8.24 -2.91
C ALA A 64 3.60 8.16 -3.97
N GLY A 65 3.80 6.99 -4.58
CA GLY A 65 4.73 6.82 -5.69
C GLY A 65 4.11 7.00 -7.07
N ASP A 66 2.79 6.87 -7.18
CA ASP A 66 2.11 6.79 -8.48
C ASP A 66 2.03 8.18 -9.13
N SER A 67 2.73 8.32 -10.24
CA SER A 67 2.88 9.57 -10.98
C SER A 67 1.63 9.97 -11.78
N ARG A 68 0.64 9.08 -11.93
CA ARG A 68 -0.57 9.33 -12.74
C ARG A 68 -1.75 9.94 -11.98
N GLY A 69 -1.56 10.33 -10.70
CA GLY A 69 -2.63 10.92 -9.91
C GLY A 69 -3.74 9.90 -9.66
N THR A 70 -3.43 8.84 -8.91
CA THR A 70 -4.37 7.77 -8.59
C THR A 70 -5.64 8.33 -7.96
N LYS A 71 -6.81 7.95 -8.49
CA LYS A 71 -8.08 8.15 -7.77
C LYS A 71 -8.09 7.22 -6.55
N SER A 72 -7.93 7.80 -5.36
CA SER A 72 -8.06 7.10 -4.09
C SER A 72 -9.45 7.37 -3.52
N LEU A 73 -10.22 6.32 -3.21
CA LEU A 73 -11.49 6.38 -2.49
C LEU A 73 -11.33 5.80 -1.08
#